data_AF-A0AAU3QIF8-F1
#
_entry.id   AF-A0AAU3QIF8-F1
#
_cell.length_a   1.000
_cell.length_b   1.000
_cell.length_c   1.000
_cell.angle_alpha   90.00
_cell.angle_beta   90.00
_cell.angle_gamma   90.00
#
_symmetry.space_group_name_H-M   'P 1'
#
loop_
_entity.id
_entity.type
_entity.pdbx_description
1 polymer ?
#
loop_
_entity_poly.entity_id
_entity_poly.type
_entity_poly.pdbx_seq_one_letter_code
_entity_poly.pdbx_strand_id
1 'polypeptide(L)'
;MIEHGDDLAWLHRGLDGYYLTFAEGIPAEELAVRLGAPADSPVLDADTVAAIERAAPPWEQRVPDIGRIGDAGNGWSFVLLPCTAYWEHGRTGPESPYGRYPSHGIRTVSAVYTGMDPAQIDVMHDGQHLWGYSDNGFNGSRPHLLNTALADLGWNADEKEEEDEDGEVPPHAPSYELLYAALGNFFGLIGLPRAAIENRTLPGMFCEPRELPRHEYADAPAGPYGPCEQCGGPMVLSHVAKAVGSYVLYCDRCKALGGYRVERLKRTEERTVPNPKWANVELLGDGEADAD
;
A
#
# COMPACT_ATOMS: atom_id res chain seq x y z
N MET A 1 20.08 16.52 18.71
CA MET A 1 20.50 16.20 17.34
C MET A 1 20.59 14.71 17.25
N ILE A 2 19.58 14.08 16.66
CA ILE A 2 19.67 12.67 16.30
C ILE A 2 20.53 12.66 15.04
N GLU A 3 21.69 12.00 15.09
CA GLU A 3 22.46 11.73 13.87
C GLU A 3 21.59 10.82 13.00
N HIS A 4 21.05 11.40 11.93
CA HIS A 4 20.29 10.66 10.91
C HIS A 4 21.25 9.71 10.21
N GLY A 5 21.42 8.51 10.77
CA GLY A 5 21.93 7.37 10.03
C GLY A 5 20.97 7.02 8.89
N ASP A 6 21.23 5.93 8.19
CA ASP A 6 20.36 5.37 7.15
C ASP A 6 19.01 4.82 7.73
N ASP A 7 18.37 5.57 8.62
CA ASP A 7 17.06 5.28 9.21
C ASP A 7 15.92 5.52 8.21
N LEU A 8 14.69 5.08 8.51
CA LEU A 8 13.58 5.26 7.57
C LEU A 8 13.13 6.73 7.42
N ALA A 9 13.61 7.66 8.24
CA ALA A 9 13.09 9.03 8.25
C ALA A 9 13.39 9.79 6.96
N TRP A 10 14.45 9.43 6.23
CA TRP A 10 14.77 10.05 4.94
C TRP A 10 13.69 9.83 3.88
N LEU A 11 12.87 8.77 4.00
CA LEU A 11 11.81 8.44 3.03
C LEU A 11 10.79 9.56 2.86
N HIS A 12 10.54 10.37 3.90
CA HIS A 12 9.59 11.47 3.83
C HIS A 12 9.97 12.52 2.77
N ARG A 13 11.27 12.70 2.50
CA ARG A 13 11.78 13.74 1.59
C ARG A 13 12.54 13.20 0.38
N GLY A 14 12.81 11.89 0.35
CA GLY A 14 13.74 11.29 -0.61
C GLY A 14 13.11 10.70 -1.86
N LEU A 15 11.78 10.52 -1.91
CA LEU A 15 11.09 9.82 -3.00
C LEU A 15 9.78 10.50 -3.41
N ASP A 16 9.57 10.64 -4.72
CA ASP A 16 8.33 11.13 -5.34
C ASP A 16 7.26 10.03 -5.35
N GLY A 17 6.75 9.71 -4.17
CA GLY A 17 5.74 8.68 -3.95
C GLY A 17 6.28 7.26 -4.08
N TYR A 18 5.80 6.36 -3.22
CA TYR A 18 6.22 4.97 -3.19
C TYR A 18 5.19 4.07 -2.51
N TYR A 19 5.33 2.77 -2.75
CA TYR A 19 4.76 1.72 -1.91
C TYR A 19 5.90 0.79 -1.45
N LEU A 20 6.24 0.88 -0.18
CA LEU A 20 7.32 0.12 0.45
C LEU A 20 6.73 -0.92 1.38
N THR A 21 7.08 -2.18 1.18
CA THR A 21 6.71 -3.26 2.09
C THR A 21 7.97 -3.96 2.58
N PHE A 22 8.06 -4.12 3.89
CA PHE A 22 9.01 -5.00 4.58
C PHE A 22 8.33 -6.29 5.01
N ALA A 23 9.07 -7.40 4.99
CA ALA A 23 8.62 -8.67 5.54
C ALA A 23 9.71 -9.39 6.34
N GLU A 24 9.31 -9.93 7.48
CA GLU A 24 10.20 -10.62 8.41
C GLU A 24 10.36 -12.10 8.03
N GLY A 25 11.60 -12.59 7.95
CA GLY A 25 11.92 -14.01 7.87
C GLY A 25 11.75 -14.67 6.50
N ILE A 26 11.55 -13.90 5.43
CA ILE A 26 11.44 -14.40 4.05
C ILE A 26 12.35 -13.62 3.09
N PRO A 27 12.80 -14.20 1.98
CA PRO A 27 13.59 -13.50 0.97
C PRO A 27 12.75 -12.47 0.19
N ALA A 28 13.41 -11.49 -0.43
CA ALA A 28 12.75 -10.39 -1.11
C ALA A 28 11.95 -10.84 -2.35
N GLU A 29 12.41 -11.88 -3.05
CA GLU A 29 11.71 -12.50 -4.16
C GLU A 29 10.40 -13.16 -3.70
N GLU A 30 10.41 -13.86 -2.57
CA GLU A 30 9.19 -14.43 -1.99
C GLU A 30 8.21 -13.33 -1.58
N LEU A 31 8.71 -12.23 -1.02
CA LEU A 31 7.88 -11.06 -0.73
C LEU A 31 7.26 -10.47 -2.01
N ALA A 32 8.04 -10.31 -3.08
CA ALA A 32 7.53 -9.82 -4.34
C ALA A 32 6.43 -10.74 -4.92
N VAL A 33 6.60 -12.06 -4.83
CA VAL A 33 5.56 -13.04 -5.22
C VAL A 33 4.30 -12.88 -4.37
N ARG A 34 4.44 -12.74 -3.05
CA ARG A 34 3.32 -12.49 -2.14
C ARG A 34 2.60 -11.17 -2.43
N LEU A 35 3.29 -10.19 -3.00
CA LEU A 35 2.74 -8.92 -3.44
C LEU A 35 2.08 -8.99 -4.83
N GLY A 36 2.23 -10.10 -5.56
CA GLY A 36 1.59 -10.34 -6.86
C GLY A 36 2.54 -10.65 -8.02
N ALA A 37 3.86 -10.71 -7.79
CA ALA A 37 4.79 -11.13 -8.82
C ALA A 37 4.55 -12.60 -9.23
N PRO A 38 4.72 -12.97 -10.52
CA PRO A 38 4.77 -14.36 -10.93
C PRO A 38 5.95 -15.08 -10.25
N ALA A 39 5.77 -16.33 -9.85
CA ALA A 39 6.84 -17.12 -9.22
C ALA A 39 8.04 -17.39 -10.16
N ASP A 40 7.82 -17.28 -11.47
CA ASP A 40 8.82 -17.37 -12.52
C ASP A 40 9.37 -16.00 -12.96
N SER A 41 9.00 -14.90 -12.27
CA SER A 41 9.48 -13.56 -12.61
C SER A 41 11.00 -13.47 -12.41
N PRO A 42 11.76 -13.02 -13.42
CA PRO A 42 13.20 -12.93 -13.30
C PRO A 42 13.61 -11.78 -12.38
N VAL A 43 14.68 -11.98 -11.61
CA VAL A 43 15.41 -10.88 -10.98
C VAL A 43 16.24 -10.17 -12.06
N LEU A 44 15.95 -8.90 -12.27
CA LEU A 44 16.59 -8.02 -13.22
C LEU A 44 17.70 -7.23 -12.51
N ASP A 45 18.86 -7.11 -13.15
CA ASP A 45 19.89 -6.18 -12.69
C ASP A 45 19.44 -4.72 -12.84
N ALA A 46 20.12 -3.81 -12.11
CA ALA A 46 19.74 -2.41 -12.05
C ALA A 46 19.77 -1.70 -13.41
N ASP A 47 20.74 -2.06 -14.28
CA ASP A 47 20.90 -1.46 -15.61
C ASP A 47 19.75 -1.86 -16.52
N THR A 48 19.34 -3.13 -16.47
CA THR A 48 18.17 -3.65 -17.19
C THR A 48 16.90 -2.95 -16.75
N VAL A 49 16.68 -2.80 -15.43
CA VAL A 49 15.50 -2.06 -14.96
C VAL A 49 15.53 -0.60 -15.40
N ALA A 50 16.70 0.06 -15.33
CA ALA A 50 16.84 1.44 -15.79
C ALA A 50 16.57 1.59 -17.29
N ALA A 51 16.94 0.60 -18.10
CA ALA A 51 16.62 0.56 -19.53
C ALA A 51 15.11 0.42 -19.76
N ILE A 52 14.44 -0.48 -19.03
CA ILE A 52 12.98 -0.66 -19.11
C ILE A 52 12.24 0.62 -18.68
N GLU A 53 12.60 1.21 -17.54
CA GLU A 53 11.99 2.45 -17.04
C GLU A 53 12.19 3.64 -18.01
N ARG A 54 13.27 3.64 -18.80
CA ARG A 54 13.48 4.66 -19.84
C ARG A 54 12.58 4.45 -21.05
N ALA A 55 12.35 3.20 -21.45
CA ALA A 55 11.51 2.84 -22.59
C ALA A 55 10.01 2.89 -22.27
N ALA A 56 9.65 2.56 -21.03
CA ALA A 56 8.29 2.53 -20.51
C ALA A 56 8.27 3.13 -19.10
N PRO A 57 8.21 4.46 -18.98
CA PRO A 57 8.23 5.13 -17.69
C PRO A 57 7.09 4.68 -16.77
N PRO A 58 7.31 4.58 -15.44
CA PRO A 58 6.31 4.05 -14.50
C PRO A 58 4.94 4.74 -14.57
N TRP A 59 4.91 6.06 -14.81
CA TRP A 59 3.66 6.83 -14.91
C TRP A 59 2.84 6.52 -16.17
N GLU A 60 3.44 5.89 -17.19
CA GLU A 60 2.72 5.44 -18.39
C GLU A 60 2.14 4.03 -18.24
N GLN A 61 2.59 3.27 -17.24
CA GLN A 61 2.04 1.96 -16.86
C GLN A 61 1.93 0.96 -18.03
N ARG A 62 2.84 1.06 -19.00
CA ARG A 62 2.82 0.20 -20.20
C ARG A 62 3.31 -1.21 -19.92
N VAL A 63 4.20 -1.37 -18.96
CA VAL A 63 4.77 -2.66 -18.53
C VAL A 63 4.37 -2.95 -17.09
N PRO A 64 4.45 -4.21 -16.64
CA PRO A 64 4.20 -4.57 -15.25
C PRO A 64 5.05 -3.71 -14.31
N ASP A 65 4.48 -3.30 -13.17
CA ASP A 65 5.21 -2.60 -12.12
C ASP A 65 6.50 -3.37 -11.79
N ILE A 66 7.62 -2.66 -11.70
CA ILE A 66 8.89 -3.25 -11.26
C ILE A 66 9.09 -2.88 -9.79
N GLY A 67 9.12 -3.89 -8.92
CA GLY A 67 9.50 -3.72 -7.53
C GLY A 67 11.01 -3.80 -7.40
N ARG A 68 11.63 -2.76 -6.82
CA ARG A 68 13.03 -2.82 -6.38
C ARG A 68 13.09 -3.67 -5.12
N ILE A 69 13.93 -4.70 -5.13
CA ILE A 69 13.97 -5.70 -4.06
C ILE A 69 15.30 -5.63 -3.31
N GLY A 70 15.30 -6.00 -2.03
CA GLY A 70 16.52 -6.07 -1.23
C GLY A 70 16.34 -6.64 0.16
N ASP A 71 17.47 -6.80 0.85
CA ASP A 71 17.58 -7.25 2.25
C ASP A 71 17.97 -6.05 3.13
N ALA A 72 17.31 -5.90 4.29
CA ALA A 72 17.55 -4.83 5.25
C ALA A 72 18.56 -5.21 6.36
N GLY A 73 19.29 -6.32 6.20
CA GLY A 73 20.43 -6.74 7.01
C GLY A 73 20.12 -7.32 8.39
N ASN A 74 18.84 -7.45 8.76
CA ASN A 74 18.39 -7.80 10.10
C ASN A 74 17.26 -8.85 10.12
N GLY A 75 17.16 -9.67 9.08
CA GLY A 75 16.09 -10.65 8.92
C GLY A 75 14.81 -10.08 8.29
N TRP A 76 14.84 -8.82 7.85
CA TRP A 76 13.79 -8.21 7.04
C TRP A 76 14.23 -8.07 5.59
N SER A 77 13.33 -8.45 4.68
CA SER A 77 13.45 -8.13 3.25
C SER A 77 12.49 -7.01 2.90
N PHE A 78 12.74 -6.30 1.80
CA PHE A 78 11.86 -5.25 1.31
C PHE A 78 11.59 -5.32 -0.18
N VAL A 79 10.43 -4.80 -0.56
CA VAL A 79 10.05 -4.49 -1.94
C VAL A 79 9.57 -3.05 -1.98
N LEU A 80 10.19 -2.25 -2.85
CA LEU A 80 9.86 -0.85 -3.12
C LEU A 80 9.23 -0.75 -4.51
N LEU A 81 7.96 -0.40 -4.56
CA LEU A 81 7.16 -0.22 -5.76
C LEU A 81 6.87 1.26 -6.02
N PRO A 82 6.54 1.64 -7.26
CA PRO A 82 5.96 2.94 -7.54
C PRO A 82 4.61 3.09 -6.79
N CYS A 83 4.25 4.31 -6.41
CA CYS A 83 2.99 4.57 -5.68
C CYS A 83 1.74 4.15 -6.46
N THR A 84 1.81 4.10 -7.79
CA THR A 84 0.74 3.60 -8.66
C THR A 84 0.37 2.14 -8.39
N ALA A 85 1.35 1.32 -8.00
CA ALA A 85 1.17 -0.11 -7.76
C ALA A 85 0.19 -0.42 -6.62
N TYR A 86 0.03 0.52 -5.67
CA TYR A 86 -0.83 0.35 -4.50
C TYR A 86 -2.32 0.24 -4.87
N TRP A 87 -2.78 1.04 -5.82
CA TRP A 87 -4.21 1.20 -6.13
C TRP A 87 -4.75 0.22 -7.18
N GLU A 88 -3.90 -0.28 -8.08
CA GLU A 88 -4.39 -0.95 -9.30
C GLU A 88 -4.85 -2.40 -9.11
N HIS A 89 -4.37 -3.07 -8.06
CA HIS A 89 -4.43 -4.53 -8.01
C HIS A 89 -4.96 -5.14 -6.71
N GLY A 90 -5.47 -4.33 -5.79
CA GLY A 90 -5.97 -4.83 -4.50
C GLY A 90 -4.92 -5.67 -3.78
N ARG A 91 -3.65 -5.24 -3.82
CA ARG A 91 -2.50 -5.98 -3.23
C ARG A 91 -2.63 -6.13 -1.72
N THR A 92 -3.45 -5.30 -1.09
CA THR A 92 -3.79 -5.34 0.33
C THR A 92 -5.29 -5.68 0.50
N GLY A 93 -5.60 -6.46 1.54
CA GLY A 93 -6.98 -6.71 1.94
C GLY A 93 -7.47 -8.17 1.77
N PRO A 94 -8.59 -8.52 2.44
CA PRO A 94 -9.18 -9.87 2.40
C PRO A 94 -9.86 -10.17 1.06
N GLU A 95 -10.08 -9.12 0.27
CA GLU A 95 -10.60 -9.19 -1.10
C GLU A 95 -9.48 -9.12 -2.13
N SER A 96 -8.21 -9.11 -1.69
CA SER A 96 -7.09 -9.28 -2.59
C SER A 96 -7.34 -10.52 -3.42
N PRO A 97 -7.38 -10.39 -4.75
CA PRO A 97 -7.89 -11.47 -5.55
C PRO A 97 -6.84 -12.59 -5.71
N TYR A 98 -5.68 -12.41 -5.08
CA TYR A 98 -4.62 -13.39 -4.86
C TYR A 98 -4.90 -14.34 -3.68
N GLY A 99 -6.02 -14.16 -2.98
CA GLY A 99 -6.58 -15.14 -2.05
C GLY A 99 -5.88 -15.25 -0.69
N ARG A 100 -4.79 -14.50 -0.45
CA ARG A 100 -4.11 -14.38 0.86
C ARG A 100 -3.48 -12.99 1.00
N TYR A 101 -3.42 -12.50 2.24
CA TYR A 101 -2.63 -11.32 2.56
C TYR A 101 -1.14 -11.60 2.35
N PRO A 102 -0.34 -10.63 1.88
CA PRO A 102 1.11 -10.77 1.80
C PRO A 102 1.73 -11.19 3.15
N SER A 103 1.11 -10.78 4.24
CA SER A 103 1.50 -11.06 5.62
C SER A 103 1.12 -12.45 6.15
N HIS A 104 0.50 -13.33 5.37
CA HIS A 104 0.09 -14.65 5.87
C HIS A 104 1.28 -15.47 6.42
N GLY A 105 1.19 -15.93 7.67
CA GLY A 105 2.25 -16.65 8.37
C GLY A 105 3.49 -15.83 8.75
N ILE A 106 3.53 -14.52 8.46
CA ILE A 106 4.70 -13.66 8.70
C ILE A 106 4.27 -12.29 9.22
N ARG A 107 5.24 -11.44 9.57
CA ARG A 107 4.97 -10.02 9.88
C ARG A 107 5.37 -9.17 8.70
N THR A 108 4.57 -8.14 8.40
CA THR A 108 4.89 -7.14 7.39
C THR A 108 4.67 -5.73 7.92
N VAL A 109 5.51 -4.80 7.47
CA VAL A 109 5.32 -3.36 7.66
C VAL A 109 5.24 -2.74 6.28
N SER A 110 4.13 -2.06 5.99
CA SER A 110 3.93 -1.35 4.72
C SER A 110 3.83 0.15 4.96
N ALA A 111 4.42 0.93 4.07
CA ALA A 111 4.30 2.36 4.00
C ALA A 111 3.99 2.78 2.57
N VAL A 112 2.92 3.55 2.39
CA VAL A 112 2.49 4.11 1.12
C VAL A 112 2.56 5.62 1.25
N TYR A 113 3.23 6.26 0.30
CA TYR A 113 3.19 7.70 0.13
C TYR A 113 2.84 8.01 -1.30
N THR A 114 1.79 8.79 -1.55
CA THR A 114 1.33 9.11 -2.91
C THR A 114 1.84 10.46 -3.39
N GLY A 115 2.69 11.13 -2.61
CA GLY A 115 3.04 12.54 -2.82
C GLY A 115 1.99 13.51 -2.28
N MET A 116 0.87 13.00 -1.77
CA MET A 116 -0.11 13.75 -1.00
C MET A 116 -0.08 13.25 0.43
N ASP A 117 -0.14 14.18 1.36
CA ASP A 117 -0.29 13.84 2.76
C ASP A 117 -1.72 13.34 3.00
N PRO A 118 -1.89 12.33 3.86
CA PRO A 118 -0.89 11.59 4.62
C PRO A 118 -0.46 10.26 4.01
N ALA A 119 0.75 9.86 4.42
CA ALA A 119 1.22 8.50 4.20
C ALA A 119 0.32 7.50 4.95
N GLN A 120 0.07 6.36 4.31
CA GLN A 120 -0.59 5.22 4.94
C GLN A 120 0.46 4.22 5.41
N ILE A 121 0.36 3.80 6.67
CA ILE A 121 1.23 2.79 7.25
C ILE A 121 0.38 1.67 7.79
N ASP A 122 0.77 0.42 7.51
CA ASP A 122 0.10 -0.77 8.01
C ASP A 122 1.13 -1.76 8.57
N VAL A 123 0.90 -2.21 9.80
CA VAL A 123 1.60 -3.32 10.43
C VAL A 123 0.64 -4.50 10.48
N MET A 124 1.02 -5.59 9.82
CA MET A 124 0.22 -6.80 9.76
C MET A 124 1.00 -8.01 10.26
N HIS A 125 0.28 -8.98 10.82
CA HIS A 125 0.81 -10.31 11.15
C HIS A 125 -0.24 -11.37 10.86
N ASP A 126 0.13 -12.37 10.06
CA ASP A 126 -0.76 -13.47 9.64
C ASP A 126 -2.11 -12.98 9.08
N GLY A 127 -2.06 -11.98 8.19
CA GLY A 127 -3.26 -11.37 7.59
C GLY A 127 -4.11 -10.51 8.54
N GLN A 128 -3.71 -10.37 9.80
CA GLN A 128 -4.38 -9.51 10.78
C GLN A 128 -3.70 -8.14 10.84
N HIS A 129 -4.50 -7.09 10.82
CA HIS A 129 -4.03 -5.72 11.02
C HIS A 129 -3.79 -5.48 12.51
N LEU A 130 -2.53 -5.24 12.89
CA LEU A 130 -2.14 -4.99 14.28
C LEU A 130 -2.20 -3.50 14.62
N TRP A 131 -1.70 -2.67 13.71
CA TRP A 131 -1.56 -1.23 13.89
C TRP A 131 -1.44 -0.54 12.54
N GLY A 132 -2.00 0.65 12.41
CA GLY A 132 -1.85 1.45 11.21
C GLY A 132 -2.07 2.94 11.46
N TYR A 133 -1.67 3.73 10.48
CA TYR A 133 -1.81 5.18 10.45
C TYR A 133 -2.26 5.62 9.05
N SER A 134 -3.19 6.56 8.99
CA SER A 134 -3.75 7.12 7.75
C SER A 134 -4.36 8.50 8.01
N ASP A 135 -4.98 9.10 6.99
CA ASP A 135 -5.89 10.27 7.07
C ASP A 135 -6.85 10.26 8.25
N ASN A 136 -7.40 9.09 8.55
CA ASN A 136 -8.41 8.96 9.59
C ASN A 136 -7.78 8.78 10.98
N GLY A 137 -6.48 9.01 11.11
CA GLY A 137 -5.68 8.77 12.30
C GLY A 137 -5.24 7.31 12.44
N PHE A 138 -5.04 6.89 13.69
CA PHE A 138 -4.58 5.54 14.00
C PHE A 138 -5.69 4.51 13.89
N ASN A 139 -5.44 3.49 13.08
CA ASN A 139 -6.29 2.30 12.98
C ASN A 139 -5.62 1.15 13.76
N GLY A 140 -6.40 0.24 14.36
CA GLY A 140 -5.88 -0.93 15.09
C GLY A 140 -6.16 -0.94 16.60
N SER A 141 -5.65 -1.95 17.30
CA SER A 141 -5.93 -2.12 18.73
C SER A 141 -5.14 -1.12 19.56
N ARG A 142 -5.84 -0.16 20.22
CA ARG A 142 -5.24 0.59 21.32
C ARG A 142 -5.36 -0.23 22.62
N PRO A 143 -4.29 -0.37 23.43
CA PRO A 143 -2.93 0.16 23.24
C PRO A 143 -2.03 -0.79 22.42
N HIS A 144 -1.28 -0.23 21.44
CA HIS A 144 -0.22 -0.93 20.70
C HIS A 144 1.15 -0.36 21.10
N LEU A 145 2.19 -1.20 21.21
CA LEU A 145 3.53 -0.79 21.66
C LEU A 145 4.17 0.27 20.75
N LEU A 146 3.78 0.33 19.49
CA LEU A 146 4.26 1.38 18.58
C LEU A 146 3.78 2.79 19.01
N ASN A 147 2.63 2.92 19.68
CA ASN A 147 2.22 4.20 20.26
C ASN A 147 3.15 4.63 21.41
N THR A 148 3.66 3.66 22.19
CA THR A 148 4.67 3.92 23.21
C THR A 148 6.00 4.35 22.57
N ALA A 149 6.43 3.69 21.49
CA ALA A 149 7.63 4.09 20.76
C ALA A 149 7.53 5.52 20.19
N LEU A 150 6.34 5.92 19.69
CA LEU A 150 6.08 7.30 19.27
C LEU A 150 6.17 8.27 20.45
N ALA A 151 5.60 7.91 21.60
CA ALA A 151 5.66 8.71 22.82
C ALA A 151 7.10 8.88 23.36
N ASP A 152 7.91 7.83 23.31
CA ASP A 152 9.32 7.86 23.70
C ASP A 152 10.16 8.78 22.80
N LEU A 153 9.73 8.98 21.55
CA LEU A 153 10.31 9.93 20.60
C LEU A 153 9.74 11.36 20.74
N GLY A 154 8.84 11.58 21.70
CA GLY A 154 8.33 12.90 22.05
C GLY A 154 6.96 13.25 21.45
N TRP A 155 6.26 12.31 20.82
CA TRP A 155 4.89 12.56 20.37
C TRP A 155 3.88 12.40 21.52
N ASN A 156 3.03 13.40 21.73
CA ASN A 156 2.05 13.39 22.82
C ASN A 156 0.62 13.41 22.28
N ALA A 157 -0.02 12.24 22.22
CA ALA A 157 -1.38 12.09 21.70
C ALA A 157 -2.47 12.97 22.36
N ASP A 158 -2.20 13.51 23.56
CA ASP A 158 -3.12 14.38 24.32
C ASP A 158 -2.85 15.88 24.12
N GLU A 159 -1.85 16.24 23.29
CA GLU A 159 -1.58 17.62 22.93
C GLU A 159 -2.72 18.16 22.05
N LYS A 160 -3.17 19.39 22.37
CA LYS A 160 -4.26 20.03 21.62
C LYS A 160 -3.65 20.81 20.48
N GLU A 161 -4.08 20.52 19.26
CA GLU A 161 -3.80 21.37 18.10
C GLU A 161 -4.57 22.68 18.22
N GLU A 162 -3.93 23.76 17.78
CA GLU A 162 -4.58 25.06 17.63
C GLU A 162 -5.34 25.11 16.29
N GLU A 163 -6.40 25.92 16.23
CA GLU A 163 -7.11 26.18 14.97
C GLU A 163 -6.14 26.82 13.96
N ASP A 164 -6.18 26.35 12.72
CA ASP A 164 -5.46 26.97 11.61
C ASP A 164 -6.10 28.30 11.17
N GLU A 165 -5.53 28.95 10.16
CA GLU A 165 -6.01 30.24 9.65
C GLU A 165 -7.43 30.20 9.10
N ASP A 166 -7.94 29.01 8.77
CA ASP A 166 -9.29 28.76 8.25
C ASP A 166 -10.28 28.30 9.36
N GLY A 167 -9.81 28.20 10.62
CA GLY A 167 -10.60 27.78 11.76
C GLY A 167 -10.80 26.27 11.86
N GLU A 168 -10.01 25.48 11.13
CA GLU A 168 -9.98 24.02 11.24
C GLU A 168 -8.93 23.60 12.28
N VAL A 169 -9.28 22.68 13.18
CA VAL A 169 -8.29 22.05 14.04
C VAL A 169 -7.72 20.87 13.28
N PRO A 170 -6.44 20.88 12.86
CA PRO A 170 -5.85 19.76 12.16
C PRO A 170 -5.90 18.51 13.05
N PRO A 171 -6.05 17.32 12.46
CA PRO A 171 -5.96 16.09 13.25
C PRO A 171 -4.58 16.03 13.93
N HIS A 172 -4.56 15.92 15.26
CA HIS A 172 -3.31 15.80 16.02
C HIS A 172 -2.56 14.54 15.58
N ALA A 173 -1.50 14.74 14.80
CA ALA A 173 -0.78 13.68 14.11
C ALA A 173 0.73 13.82 14.32
N PRO A 174 1.45 12.71 14.54
CA PRO A 174 2.91 12.75 14.57
C PRO A 174 3.47 13.15 13.20
N SER A 175 4.61 13.83 13.17
CA SER A 175 5.32 14.08 11.92
C SER A 175 5.75 12.76 11.26
N TYR A 176 5.85 12.72 9.93
CA TYR A 176 6.31 11.52 9.22
C TYR A 176 7.72 11.10 9.62
N GLU A 177 8.60 12.07 9.87
CA GLU A 177 9.95 11.81 10.34
C GLU A 177 9.92 11.03 11.66
N LEU A 178 9.03 11.41 12.59
CA LEU A 178 8.85 10.72 13.85
C LEU A 178 8.17 9.35 13.66
N LEU A 179 7.18 9.24 12.77
CA LEU A 179 6.54 7.96 12.42
C LEU A 179 7.55 6.95 11.86
N TYR A 180 8.33 7.34 10.86
CA TYR A 180 9.34 6.48 10.25
C TYR A 180 10.47 6.16 11.21
N ALA A 181 10.90 7.10 12.05
CA ALA A 181 11.87 6.82 13.11
C ALA A 181 11.34 5.80 14.12
N ALA A 182 10.07 5.91 14.53
CA ALA A 182 9.45 4.94 15.43
C ALA A 182 9.38 3.54 14.80
N LEU A 183 8.96 3.44 13.53
CA LEU A 183 8.96 2.17 12.80
C LEU A 183 10.35 1.57 12.67
N GLY A 184 11.33 2.39 12.25
CA GLY A 184 12.73 2.01 12.10
C GLY A 184 13.31 1.46 13.40
N ASN A 185 13.12 2.18 14.51
CA ASN A 185 13.62 1.77 15.82
C ASN A 185 12.89 0.53 16.37
N PHE A 186 11.56 0.49 16.25
CA PHE A 186 10.76 -0.57 16.86
C PHE A 186 10.92 -1.92 16.15
N PHE A 187 10.92 -1.91 14.80
CA PHE A 187 11.07 -3.12 14.00
C PHE A 187 12.53 -3.39 13.57
N GLY A 188 13.44 -2.47 13.90
CA GLY A 188 14.84 -2.54 13.51
C GLY A 188 15.10 -2.30 12.03
N LEU A 189 14.18 -1.65 11.30
CA LEU A 189 14.24 -1.44 9.84
C LEU A 189 15.29 -0.41 9.41
N ILE A 190 16.55 -0.60 9.83
CA ILE A 190 17.66 0.34 9.69
C ILE A 190 18.55 0.06 8.48
N GLY A 191 18.31 -1.02 7.74
CA GLY A 191 19.14 -1.41 6.60
C GLY A 191 18.54 -1.09 5.24
N LEU A 192 17.59 -0.14 5.15
CA LEU A 192 17.11 0.33 3.86
C LEU A 192 18.23 1.14 3.17
N PRO A 193 18.81 0.67 2.04
CA PRO A 193 20.03 1.25 1.51
C PRO A 193 19.74 2.54 0.73
N ARG A 194 19.69 3.67 1.43
CA ARG A 194 19.37 5.00 0.89
C ARG A 194 20.11 5.29 -0.42
N ALA A 195 21.45 5.20 -0.40
CA ALA A 195 22.27 5.49 -1.56
C ALA A 195 21.94 4.57 -2.74
N ALA A 196 21.60 3.30 -2.49
CA ALA A 196 21.27 2.38 -3.56
C ALA A 196 19.91 2.70 -4.20
N ILE A 197 18.94 3.15 -3.40
CA ILE A 197 17.61 3.57 -3.83
C ILE A 197 17.68 4.89 -4.60
N GLU A 198 18.30 5.93 -4.02
CA GLU A 198 18.44 7.25 -4.66
C GLU A 198 19.20 7.15 -5.99
N ASN A 199 20.24 6.32 -6.06
CA ASN A 199 21.02 6.09 -7.29
C ASN A 199 20.41 5.03 -8.22
N ARG A 200 19.25 4.45 -7.87
CA ARG A 200 18.53 3.43 -8.66
C ARG A 200 19.39 2.20 -9.03
N THR A 201 20.23 1.76 -8.09
CA THR A 201 21.18 0.65 -8.27
C THR A 201 20.67 -0.68 -7.69
N LEU A 202 19.43 -0.72 -7.18
CA LEU A 202 18.82 -1.95 -6.69
C LEU A 202 18.36 -2.84 -7.84
N PRO A 203 18.49 -4.17 -7.71
CA PRO A 203 17.84 -5.09 -8.63
C PRO A 203 16.31 -4.94 -8.55
N GLY A 204 15.62 -5.39 -9.58
CA GLY A 204 14.17 -5.32 -9.66
C GLY A 204 13.54 -6.64 -10.08
N MET A 205 12.24 -6.76 -9.86
CA MET A 205 11.44 -7.90 -10.31
C MET A 205 10.09 -7.38 -10.80
N PHE A 206 9.54 -7.97 -11.87
CA PHE A 206 8.18 -7.63 -12.28
C PHE A 206 7.21 -8.13 -11.22
N CYS A 207 6.40 -7.22 -10.71
CA CYS A 207 5.56 -7.42 -9.54
C CYS A 207 4.07 -7.44 -9.87
N GLU A 208 3.65 -7.66 -11.11
CA GLU A 208 2.23 -7.87 -11.42
C GLU A 208 1.97 -9.27 -11.98
N PRO A 209 0.81 -9.87 -11.68
CA PRO A 209 0.49 -11.19 -12.19
C PRO A 209 0.34 -11.15 -13.72
N ARG A 210 0.60 -12.30 -14.36
CA ARG A 210 0.36 -12.48 -15.81
C ARG A 210 -1.13 -12.51 -16.16
N GLU A 211 -1.96 -12.89 -15.19
CA GLU A 211 -3.41 -12.96 -15.34
C GLU A 211 -4.08 -12.17 -14.22
N LEU A 212 -5.06 -11.36 -14.59
CA LEU A 212 -5.85 -10.58 -13.66
C LEU A 212 -7.20 -11.26 -13.42
N PRO A 213 -7.61 -11.42 -12.16
CA PRO A 213 -8.95 -11.83 -11.84
C PRO A 213 -9.94 -10.71 -12.21
N ARG A 214 -10.99 -11.08 -12.92
CA ARG A 214 -12.13 -10.24 -13.26
C ARG A 214 -13.35 -10.80 -12.56
N HIS A 215 -13.89 -9.99 -11.67
CA HIS A 215 -15.14 -10.28 -11.00
C HIS A 215 -16.24 -9.45 -11.64
N GLU A 216 -17.32 -10.11 -12.04
CA GLU A 216 -18.56 -9.43 -12.35
C GLU A 216 -19.48 -9.50 -11.15
N TYR A 217 -20.19 -8.41 -10.91
CA TYR A 217 -21.08 -8.27 -9.78
C TYR A 217 -22.49 -7.96 -10.29
N ALA A 218 -23.50 -8.49 -9.60
CA ALA A 218 -24.88 -8.08 -9.78
C ALA A 218 -25.05 -6.60 -9.45
N ASP A 219 -26.14 -5.99 -9.93
CA ASP A 219 -26.48 -4.64 -9.53
C ASP A 219 -26.88 -4.61 -8.04
N ALA A 220 -26.73 -3.44 -7.43
CA ALA A 220 -27.15 -3.23 -6.05
C ALA A 220 -28.67 -3.50 -5.92
N PRO A 221 -29.13 -4.10 -4.81
CA PRO A 221 -30.57 -4.28 -4.57
C PRO A 221 -31.31 -2.94 -4.66
N ALA A 222 -32.56 -2.92 -5.14
CA ALA A 222 -33.33 -1.67 -5.21
C ALA A 222 -33.81 -1.14 -3.84
N GLY A 223 -33.56 -1.88 -2.75
CA GLY A 223 -34.13 -1.66 -1.42
C GLY A 223 -35.48 -2.38 -1.21
N PRO A 224 -36.12 -2.21 -0.04
CA PRO A 224 -35.69 -1.36 1.08
C PRO A 224 -34.44 -1.90 1.78
N TYR A 225 -33.59 -0.99 2.26
CA TYR A 225 -32.40 -1.35 3.02
C TYR A 225 -32.68 -1.42 4.52
N GLY A 226 -31.90 -2.24 5.23
CA GLY A 226 -31.94 -2.28 6.70
C GLY A 226 -31.60 -0.93 7.32
N PRO A 227 -32.13 -0.61 8.52
CA PRO A 227 -31.99 0.71 9.14
C PRO A 227 -30.54 1.04 9.51
N CYS A 228 -30.30 2.31 9.79
CA CYS A 228 -29.04 2.82 10.35
C CYS A 228 -28.83 2.25 11.75
N GLU A 229 -27.65 1.69 12.02
CA GLU A 229 -27.32 1.06 13.31
C GLU A 229 -27.22 2.09 14.45
N GLN A 230 -26.93 3.35 14.15
CA GLN A 230 -26.79 4.40 15.15
C GLN A 230 -28.14 5.00 15.58
N CYS A 231 -29.03 5.31 14.63
CA CYS A 231 -30.27 6.06 14.92
C CYS A 231 -31.56 5.33 14.55
N GLY A 232 -31.47 4.12 13.97
CA GLY A 232 -32.63 3.38 13.46
C GLY A 232 -33.32 4.01 12.24
N GLY A 233 -32.77 5.10 11.69
CA GLY A 233 -33.32 5.81 10.54
C GLY A 233 -33.21 5.01 9.23
N PRO A 234 -33.97 5.40 8.19
CA PRO A 234 -33.88 4.77 6.89
C PRO A 234 -32.48 5.00 6.28
N MET A 235 -32.04 4.01 5.52
CA MET A 235 -30.80 4.05 4.75
C MET A 235 -31.14 4.10 3.26
N VAL A 236 -30.42 4.92 2.51
CA VAL A 236 -30.57 5.07 1.05
C VAL A 236 -29.27 4.70 0.35
N LEU A 237 -29.37 4.25 -0.90
CA LEU A 237 -28.20 3.98 -1.73
C LEU A 237 -27.51 5.30 -2.07
N SER A 238 -26.24 5.43 -1.68
CA SER A 238 -25.41 6.58 -2.04
C SER A 238 -24.70 6.34 -3.37
N HIS A 239 -23.92 5.27 -3.45
CA HIS A 239 -23.17 4.94 -4.67
C HIS A 239 -22.88 3.44 -4.75
N VAL A 240 -22.58 2.96 -5.95
CA VAL A 240 -22.21 1.58 -6.25
C VAL A 240 -20.78 1.58 -6.80
N ALA A 241 -19.88 0.90 -6.11
CA ALA A 241 -18.49 0.73 -6.51
C ALA A 241 -18.31 -0.67 -7.13
N LYS A 242 -18.88 -0.86 -8.33
CA LYS A 242 -18.97 -2.18 -9.00
C LYS A 242 -17.59 -2.82 -9.25
N ALA A 243 -16.55 -2.00 -9.47
CA ALA A 243 -15.18 -2.47 -9.71
C ALA A 243 -14.58 -3.20 -8.50
N VAL A 244 -14.96 -2.81 -7.29
CA VAL A 244 -14.50 -3.41 -6.02
C VAL A 244 -15.62 -4.21 -5.35
N GLY A 245 -16.72 -4.49 -6.06
CA GLY A 245 -17.77 -5.38 -5.58
C GLY A 245 -18.57 -4.88 -4.39
N SER A 246 -18.72 -3.57 -4.21
CA SER A 246 -19.43 -3.01 -3.05
C SER A 246 -20.42 -1.91 -3.43
N TYR A 247 -21.31 -1.60 -2.49
CA TYR A 247 -22.19 -0.44 -2.55
C TYR A 247 -22.27 0.21 -1.17
N VAL A 248 -22.46 1.53 -1.16
CA VAL A 248 -22.51 2.31 0.07
C VAL A 248 -23.92 2.81 0.29
N LEU A 249 -24.42 2.51 1.47
CA LEU A 249 -25.66 3.03 2.00
C LEU A 249 -25.38 4.16 2.96
N TYR A 250 -26.35 5.06 3.05
CA TYR A 250 -26.18 6.32 3.76
C TYR A 250 -27.45 6.68 4.53
N CYS A 251 -27.28 7.22 5.73
CA CYS A 251 -28.35 7.75 6.58
C CYS A 251 -28.32 9.28 6.61
N ASP A 252 -29.41 9.90 6.13
CA ASP A 252 -29.57 11.36 6.13
C ASP A 252 -29.44 12.02 7.51
N ARG A 253 -29.74 11.27 8.58
CA ARG A 253 -29.70 11.79 9.96
C ARG A 253 -28.31 11.73 10.60
N CYS A 254 -27.44 10.84 10.13
CA CYS A 254 -26.17 10.54 10.78
C CYS A 254 -24.95 10.83 9.89
N LYS A 255 -25.10 11.55 8.76
CA LYS A 255 -24.00 11.83 7.82
C LYS A 255 -22.72 12.29 8.48
N ALA A 256 -22.85 13.33 9.30
CA ALA A 256 -21.73 13.98 9.96
C ALA A 256 -21.08 13.09 11.04
N LEU A 257 -21.75 12.01 11.44
CA LEU A 257 -21.31 11.08 12.49
C LEU A 257 -20.92 9.70 11.93
N GLY A 258 -20.71 9.62 10.61
CA GLY A 258 -20.33 8.36 9.95
C GLY A 258 -21.50 7.38 9.77
N GLY A 259 -22.71 7.89 9.56
CA GLY A 259 -23.90 7.10 9.23
C GLY A 259 -23.87 6.50 7.82
N TYR A 260 -22.80 5.77 7.49
CA TYR A 260 -22.63 5.02 6.25
C TYR A 260 -22.49 3.53 6.55
N ARG A 261 -22.93 2.68 5.62
CA ARG A 261 -22.71 1.23 5.67
C ARG A 261 -22.25 0.77 4.31
N VAL A 262 -21.10 0.11 4.24
CA VAL A 262 -20.61 -0.53 3.03
C VAL A 262 -21.13 -1.97 3.02
N GLU A 263 -21.80 -2.36 1.94
CA GLU A 263 -22.29 -3.72 1.74
C GLU A 263 -21.67 -4.30 0.46
N ARG A 264 -21.58 -5.63 0.40
CA ARG A 264 -20.99 -6.35 -0.75
C ARG A 264 -22.04 -6.63 -1.80
N LEU A 265 -21.70 -6.39 -3.06
CA LEU A 265 -22.47 -6.88 -4.20
C LEU A 265 -22.30 -8.39 -4.31
N LYS A 266 -23.35 -9.05 -4.81
CA LYS A 266 -23.28 -10.47 -5.15
C LYS A 266 -22.40 -10.64 -6.39
N ARG A 267 -21.29 -11.39 -6.25
CA ARG A 267 -20.47 -11.81 -7.39
C ARG A 267 -21.28 -12.75 -8.28
N THR A 268 -21.34 -12.46 -9.58
CA THR A 268 -22.09 -13.21 -10.59
C THR A 268 -21.19 -14.05 -11.47
N GLU A 269 -19.98 -13.57 -11.74
CA GLU A 269 -18.98 -14.28 -12.53
C GLU A 269 -17.59 -14.05 -11.94
N GLU A 270 -16.74 -15.05 -12.13
CA GLU A 270 -15.32 -14.97 -11.85
C GLU A 270 -14.58 -15.60 -13.03
N ARG A 271 -13.73 -14.81 -13.67
CA ARG A 271 -12.85 -15.25 -14.75
C ARG A 271 -11.47 -14.66 -14.58
N THR A 272 -10.47 -15.27 -15.17
CA THR A 272 -9.14 -14.69 -15.33
C THR A 272 -9.00 -14.14 -16.75
N VAL A 273 -8.32 -13.00 -16.89
CA VAL A 273 -7.97 -12.42 -18.19
C VAL A 273 -6.48 -12.13 -18.24
N PRO A 274 -5.80 -12.20 -19.40
CA PRO A 274 -4.41 -11.81 -19.51
C PRO A 274 -4.19 -10.36 -19.06
N ASN A 275 -3.10 -10.11 -18.34
CA ASN A 275 -2.66 -8.77 -18.00
C ASN A 275 -2.03 -8.12 -19.25
N PRO A 276 -2.64 -7.07 -19.83
CA PRO A 276 -2.17 -6.48 -21.09
C PRO A 276 -0.77 -5.88 -20.99
N LYS A 277 -0.30 -5.51 -19.79
CA LYS A 277 1.04 -4.94 -19.60
C LYS A 277 2.14 -5.93 -19.96
N TRP A 278 1.91 -7.24 -19.75
CA TRP A 278 2.88 -8.28 -20.09
C TRP A 278 3.11 -8.44 -21.60
N ALA A 279 2.15 -8.06 -22.44
CA ALA A 279 2.34 -8.08 -23.89
C ALA A 279 3.43 -7.09 -24.35
N ASN A 280 3.65 -6.02 -23.58
CA ASN A 280 4.68 -5.02 -23.89
C ASN A 280 6.07 -5.42 -23.40
N VAL A 281 6.19 -6.43 -22.53
CA VAL A 281 7.50 -6.91 -22.05
C VAL A 281 8.25 -7.63 -23.17
N GLU A 282 7.54 -8.47 -23.94
CA GLU A 282 8.11 -9.20 -25.08
C GLU A 282 8.61 -8.23 -26.16
N LEU A 283 7.85 -7.17 -26.42
CA LEU A 283 8.20 -6.13 -27.41
C LEU A 283 9.45 -5.31 -27.05
N LEU A 284 9.84 -5.27 -25.77
CA LEU A 284 11.06 -4.61 -25.32
C LEU A 284 12.30 -5.51 -25.47
N GLY A 285 12.12 -6.84 -25.53
CA GLY A 285 13.20 -7.82 -25.72
C GLY A 285 13.66 -7.95 -27.19
N ASP A 286 12.78 -7.63 -28.15
CA ASP A 286 13.06 -7.72 -29.58
C ASP A 286 13.76 -6.47 -30.16
N GLY A 287 14.11 -5.50 -29.31
CA GLY A 287 14.65 -4.20 -29.71
C GLY A 287 16.16 -4.14 -30.04
N GLU A 288 16.90 -5.24 -29.90
CA GLU A 288 18.33 -5.32 -30.25
C GLU A 288 18.62 -6.50 -31.18
N ALA A 289 18.22 -6.36 -32.44
CA ALA A 289 18.80 -7.18 -33.52
C ALA A 289 19.11 -6.40 -34.81
N ASP A 290 18.67 -5.15 -34.95
CA ASP A 290 18.94 -4.35 -36.16
C ASP A 290 19.22 -2.88 -35.82
N ALA A 291 20.51 -2.52 -35.69
CA ALA A 291 21.07 -1.27 -36.19
C ALA A 291 22.61 -1.28 -36.09
N ASP A 292 23.23 -1.13 -37.25
CA ASP A 292 24.66 -1.03 -37.58
C ASP A 292 25.55 -0.17 -36.66
#